data_AF-A0A085FTK3-F1
#
_entry.id   AF-A0A085FTK3-F1
#
_cell.length_a   1.000
_cell.length_b   1.000
_cell.length_c   1.000
_cell.angle_alpha   90.00
_cell.angle_beta   90.00
_cell.angle_gamma   90.00
#
_symmetry.space_group_name_H-M   'P 1'
#
loop_
_entity.id
_entity.type
_entity.pdbx_description
1 polymer ?
#
loop_
_entity_poly.entity_id
_entity_poly.type
_entity_poly.pdbx_seq_one_letter_code
_entity_poly.pdbx_strand_id
1 'polypeptide(L)'
;MTQRTLKQRFRFDVLLEPEDRLAHTVLLSMAYDGHGDWGGCGVAEFNLNDFADAIGWAPGATLRRLKDLAPTANAVCVEHDNIVLFALAGAQQDGFSHLYKSRGFEGLQPSLPHL
;
A
#
# COMPACT_ATOMS: atom_id res chain seq x y z
N MET A 1 12.57 14.94 5.11
CA MET A 1 12.73 13.47 5.23
C MET A 1 12.56 13.08 6.69
N THR A 2 11.39 12.56 7.05
CA THR A 2 11.11 12.08 8.41
C THR A 2 11.86 10.77 8.65
N GLN A 3 12.61 10.71 9.75
CA GLN A 3 13.44 9.57 10.10
C GLN A 3 12.53 8.36 10.45
N ARG A 4 12.65 7.25 9.72
CA ARG A 4 11.88 6.02 9.98
C ARG A 4 12.01 5.60 11.45
N THR A 5 10.93 5.20 12.10
CA THR A 5 10.98 4.63 13.46
C THR A 5 11.81 3.34 13.48
N LEU A 6 12.33 2.95 14.65
CA LEU A 6 13.13 1.72 14.81
C LEU A 6 12.36 0.46 14.35
N LYS A 7 11.05 0.42 14.63
CA LYS A 7 10.13 -0.64 14.18
C LYS A 7 9.97 -0.65 12.65
N GLN A 8 9.87 0.51 12.01
CA GLN A 8 9.79 0.62 10.55
C GLN A 8 11.11 0.28 9.85
N ARG A 9 12.26 0.60 10.47
CA ARG A 9 13.58 0.16 9.96
C ARG A 9 13.73 -1.36 10.04
N PHE A 10 13.41 -1.93 11.20
CA PHE A 10 13.45 -3.38 11.38
C PHE A 10 12.57 -4.13 10.36
N ARG A 11 11.37 -3.59 10.08
CA ARG A 11 10.46 -4.15 9.06
C ARG A 11 10.98 -4.06 7.63
N PHE A 12 11.80 -3.07 7.33
CA PHE A 12 12.49 -2.96 6.05
C PHE A 12 13.68 -3.93 5.97
N ASP A 13 14.41 -4.11 7.09
CA ASP A 13 15.59 -4.97 7.15
C ASP A 13 15.27 -6.47 7.04
N VAL A 14 14.04 -6.88 7.41
CA VAL A 14 13.56 -8.27 7.25
C VAL A 14 13.09 -8.61 5.83
N LEU A 15 12.95 -7.63 4.93
CA LEU A 15 12.71 -7.91 3.51
C LEU A 15 14.03 -8.41 2.91
N LEU A 16 14.10 -9.68 2.55
CA LEU A 16 15.33 -10.30 2.06
C LEU A 16 15.54 -10.04 0.56
N GLU A 17 14.45 -10.04 -0.21
CA GLU A 17 14.50 -9.86 -1.65
C GLU A 17 14.59 -8.36 -2.01
N PRO A 18 15.55 -7.94 -2.86
CA PRO A 18 15.71 -6.55 -3.29
C PRO A 18 14.44 -5.97 -3.94
N GLU A 19 13.70 -6.79 -4.67
CA GLU A 19 12.49 -6.39 -5.38
C GLU A 19 11.35 -6.07 -4.40
N ASP A 20 11.25 -6.80 -3.29
CA ASP A 20 10.25 -6.52 -2.25
C ASP A 20 10.59 -5.20 -1.52
N ARG A 21 11.89 -4.89 -1.34
CA ARG A 21 12.34 -3.59 -0.82
C ARG A 21 12.02 -2.44 -1.77
N LEU A 22 12.19 -2.67 -3.08
CA LEU A 22 11.83 -1.71 -4.11
C LEU A 22 10.32 -1.45 -4.08
N ALA A 23 9.50 -2.51 -4.16
CA ALA A 23 8.05 -2.40 -4.10
C ALA A 23 7.58 -1.66 -2.84
N HIS A 24 8.10 -2.03 -1.67
CA HIS A 24 7.80 -1.33 -0.42
C HIS A 24 8.16 0.16 -0.46
N THR A 25 9.30 0.51 -1.04
CA THR A 25 9.74 1.92 -1.14
C THR A 25 8.87 2.73 -2.10
N VAL A 26 8.46 2.13 -3.23
CA VAL A 26 7.53 2.77 -4.17
C VAL A 26 6.18 3.01 -3.50
N LEU A 27 5.61 2.00 -2.83
CA LEU A 27 4.34 2.13 -2.11
C LEU A 27 4.40 3.24 -1.04
N LEU A 28 5.51 3.33 -0.29
CA LEU A 28 5.72 4.41 0.66
C LEU A 28 5.65 5.79 -0.02
N SER A 29 6.32 5.97 -1.16
CA SER A 29 6.30 7.25 -1.88
C SER A 29 4.89 7.61 -2.33
N MET A 30 4.22 6.68 -3.00
CA MET A 30 2.86 6.87 -3.52
C MET A 30 1.86 7.23 -2.42
N ALA A 31 2.01 6.63 -1.24
CA ALA A 31 1.14 6.92 -0.10
C ALA A 31 1.23 8.35 0.44
N TYR A 32 2.35 9.05 0.20
CA TYR A 32 2.56 10.43 0.63
C TYR A 32 2.28 11.47 -0.46
N ASP A 33 2.31 11.08 -1.74
CA ASP A 33 2.11 12.01 -2.87
C ASP A 33 0.63 12.46 -3.01
N GLY A 34 -0.30 11.71 -2.43
CA GLY A 34 -1.73 12.01 -2.47
C GLY A 34 -2.41 11.52 -3.75
N HIS A 35 -3.75 11.61 -3.75
CA HIS A 35 -4.62 11.14 -4.82
C HIS A 35 -5.30 12.33 -5.50
N GLY A 36 -5.66 12.19 -6.77
CA GLY A 36 -6.25 13.28 -7.56
C GLY A 36 -7.52 13.91 -6.95
N ASP A 37 -8.20 13.19 -6.04
CA ASP A 37 -9.42 13.58 -5.33
C ASP A 37 -9.24 13.70 -3.80
N TRP A 38 -8.10 13.30 -3.23
CA TRP A 38 -7.85 13.32 -1.78
C TRP A 38 -6.37 13.53 -1.47
N GLY A 39 -6.01 14.53 -0.66
CA GLY A 39 -4.61 14.80 -0.30
C GLY A 39 -3.91 13.61 0.36
N GLY A 40 -2.57 13.65 0.45
CA GLY A 40 -1.76 12.56 1.03
C GLY A 40 -2.33 12.01 2.35
N CYS A 41 -2.90 10.80 2.30
CA CYS A 41 -3.60 10.18 3.42
C CYS A 41 -2.93 8.90 3.93
N GLY A 42 -1.75 8.56 3.41
CA GLY A 42 -1.02 7.34 3.79
C GLY A 42 -1.51 6.07 3.09
N VAL A 43 -2.35 6.21 2.06
CA VAL A 43 -2.81 5.11 1.21
C VAL A 43 -2.11 5.22 -0.13
N ALA A 44 -1.54 4.15 -0.66
CA ALA A 44 -1.14 4.11 -2.07
C ALA A 44 -2.29 3.54 -2.89
N GLU A 45 -2.66 4.23 -3.96
CA GLU A 45 -3.68 3.81 -4.93
C GLU A 45 -2.99 3.62 -6.28
N PHE A 46 -3.20 2.47 -6.92
CA PHE A 46 -2.63 2.17 -8.23
C PHE A 46 -3.37 1.07 -8.98
N ASN A 47 -3.19 1.06 -10.30
CA ASN A 47 -3.56 -0.09 -11.11
C ASN A 47 -2.54 -1.22 -10.90
N LEU A 48 -3.03 -2.44 -10.62
CA LEU A 48 -2.22 -3.62 -10.38
C LEU A 48 -1.33 -3.98 -11.56
N ASN A 49 -1.87 -3.88 -12.79
CA ASN A 49 -1.14 -4.27 -13.99
C ASN A 49 -0.01 -3.28 -14.29
N ASP A 50 -0.27 -1.99 -14.15
CA ASP A 50 0.74 -0.94 -14.36
C ASP A 50 1.88 -1.06 -13.33
N PHE A 51 1.53 -1.32 -12.06
CA PHE A 51 2.54 -1.55 -11.02
C PHE A 51 3.33 -2.85 -11.27
N ALA A 52 2.64 -3.91 -11.68
CA ALA A 52 3.28 -5.19 -12.00
C ALA A 52 4.28 -5.04 -13.15
N ASP A 53 3.91 -4.33 -14.21
CA ASP A 53 4.79 -4.03 -15.35
C ASP A 53 6.01 -3.20 -14.91
N ALA A 54 5.78 -2.14 -14.13
CA ALA A 54 6.85 -1.27 -13.64
C ALA A 54 7.89 -1.99 -12.75
N ILE A 55 7.46 -2.98 -11.95
CA ILE A 55 8.34 -3.78 -11.09
C ILE A 55 8.88 -5.03 -11.81
N GLY A 56 8.35 -5.39 -12.98
CA GLY A 56 8.75 -6.58 -13.72
C GLY A 56 8.21 -7.89 -13.13
N TRP A 57 7.02 -7.85 -12.54
CA TRP A 57 6.34 -9.01 -11.95
C TRP A 57 5.07 -9.36 -12.75
N ALA A 58 4.64 -10.62 -12.69
CA ALA A 58 3.34 -11.01 -13.23
C ALA A 58 2.21 -10.48 -12.31
N PRO A 59 1.08 -9.95 -12.82
CA PRO A 59 0.04 -9.33 -12.00
C PRO A 59 -0.48 -10.18 -10.83
N GLY A 60 -0.73 -11.47 -11.07
CA GLY A 60 -1.17 -12.39 -10.01
C GLY A 60 -0.10 -12.66 -8.94
N ALA A 61 1.18 -12.62 -9.33
CA ALA A 61 2.30 -12.73 -8.39
C ALA A 61 2.48 -11.41 -7.61
N THR A 62 2.29 -10.27 -8.26
CA THR A 62 2.31 -8.93 -7.66
C THR A 62 1.30 -8.82 -6.53
N LEU A 63 0.02 -9.11 -6.78
CA LEU A 63 -1.01 -9.02 -5.73
C LEU A 63 -0.71 -9.93 -4.54
N ARG A 64 -0.22 -11.14 -4.81
CA ARG A 64 0.17 -12.09 -3.75
C ARG A 64 1.30 -11.52 -2.90
N ARG A 65 2.40 -11.07 -3.52
CA ARG A 65 3.53 -10.46 -2.83
C ARG A 65 3.14 -9.23 -2.02
N LEU A 66 2.27 -8.37 -2.58
CA LEU A 66 1.77 -7.20 -1.86
C LEU A 66 0.96 -7.59 -0.61
N LYS A 67 0.11 -8.61 -0.70
CA LYS A 67 -0.62 -9.13 0.47
C LYS A 67 0.31 -9.75 1.51
N ASP A 68 1.37 -10.42 1.08
CA ASP A 68 2.39 -10.99 1.98
C ASP A 68 3.27 -9.89 2.64
N LEU A 69 3.50 -8.79 1.93
CA LEU A 69 4.23 -7.62 2.41
C LEU A 69 3.44 -6.80 3.44
N ALA A 70 2.12 -6.71 3.28
CA ALA A 70 1.26 -5.84 4.08
C ALA A 70 1.38 -6.08 5.61
N PRO A 71 1.33 -7.33 6.13
CA PRO A 71 1.56 -7.60 7.55
C PRO A 71 2.94 -7.13 8.03
N THR A 72 3.97 -7.34 7.22
CA THR A 72 5.35 -6.92 7.52
C THR A 72 5.44 -5.40 7.64
N ALA A 73 4.73 -4.67 6.79
CA ALA A 73 4.65 -3.21 6.83
C ALA A 73 3.66 -2.67 7.88
N ASN A 74 2.86 -3.51 8.55
CA ASN A 74 1.65 -3.11 9.31
C ASN A 74 0.72 -2.25 8.48
N ALA A 75 0.41 -2.76 7.30
CA ALA A 75 -0.43 -2.15 6.31
C ALA A 75 -1.64 -3.03 6.01
N VAL A 76 -2.61 -2.46 5.32
CA VAL A 76 -3.76 -3.16 4.74
C VAL A 76 -3.62 -3.11 3.23
N CYS A 77 -3.78 -4.25 2.57
CA CYS A 77 -3.77 -4.36 1.11
C CYS A 77 -5.10 -4.94 0.64
N VAL A 78 -5.87 -4.17 -0.11
CA VAL A 78 -7.13 -4.61 -0.75
C VAL A 78 -7.05 -4.36 -2.25
N GLU A 79 -7.79 -5.15 -3.01
CA GLU A 79 -7.86 -5.04 -4.47
C GLU A 79 -9.30 -5.22 -4.94
N HIS A 80 -9.70 -4.43 -5.94
CA HIS A 80 -10.97 -4.52 -6.63
C HIS A 80 -10.81 -3.99 -8.07
N ASP A 81 -11.24 -4.76 -9.06
CA ASP A 81 -11.19 -4.41 -10.48
C ASP A 81 -9.82 -3.89 -10.96
N ASN A 82 -8.74 -4.52 -10.50
CA ASN A 82 -7.34 -4.14 -10.72
C ASN A 82 -6.89 -2.84 -10.02
N ILE A 83 -7.73 -2.20 -9.21
CA ILE A 83 -7.31 -1.09 -8.35
C ILE A 83 -6.88 -1.66 -7.01
N VAL A 84 -5.63 -1.38 -6.62
CA VAL A 84 -5.10 -1.73 -5.31
C VAL A 84 -5.09 -0.51 -4.42
N LEU A 85 -5.60 -0.68 -3.19
CA LEU A 85 -5.38 0.26 -2.10
C LEU A 85 -4.44 -0.39 -1.08
N PHE A 86 -3.28 0.21 -0.89
CA PHE A 86 -2.28 -0.21 0.09
C PHE A 86 -2.13 0.86 1.17
N ALA A 87 -2.82 0.68 2.30
CA ALA A 87 -2.88 1.64 3.40
C ALA A 87 -1.81 1.33 4.45
N LEU A 88 -0.87 2.26 4.65
CA LEU A 88 0.22 2.11 5.61
C LEU A 88 -0.25 2.29 7.07
N ALA A 89 0.58 1.87 8.02
CA ALA A 89 0.38 2.18 9.43
C ALA A 89 0.25 3.69 9.65
N GLY A 90 -0.82 4.12 10.31
CA GLY A 90 -1.10 5.54 10.56
C GLY A 90 -1.71 6.29 9.39
N ALA A 91 -2.09 5.60 8.31
CA ALA A 91 -2.94 6.18 7.28
C ALA A 91 -4.29 6.64 7.85
N GLN A 92 -4.87 7.67 7.25
CA GLN A 92 -6.12 8.27 7.70
C GLN A 92 -7.30 7.37 7.34
N GLN A 93 -8.04 6.90 8.34
CA GLN A 93 -9.20 6.02 8.13
C GLN A 93 -10.24 6.67 7.21
N ASP A 94 -10.48 7.97 7.34
CA ASP A 94 -11.47 8.69 6.52
C ASP A 94 -11.05 8.75 5.05
N GLY A 95 -9.77 9.02 4.78
CA GLY A 95 -9.21 9.01 3.42
C GLY A 95 -9.29 7.63 2.78
N PHE A 96 -8.88 6.59 3.51
CA PHE A 96 -9.02 5.22 3.04
C PHE A 96 -10.48 4.83 2.78
N SER A 97 -11.39 5.19 3.70
CA SER A 97 -12.83 4.90 3.54
C SER A 97 -13.44 5.61 2.33
N HIS A 98 -13.01 6.84 2.06
CA HIS A 98 -13.40 7.59 0.88
C HIS A 98 -12.96 6.88 -0.40
N LEU A 99 -11.68 6.53 -0.50
CA LEU A 99 -11.11 5.84 -1.67
C LEU A 99 -11.73 4.46 -1.89
N TYR A 100 -11.90 3.67 -0.81
CA TYR A 100 -12.53 2.36 -0.86
C TYR A 100 -13.92 2.45 -1.51
N LYS A 101 -14.74 3.40 -1.06
CA LYS A 101 -16.08 3.60 -1.62
C LYS A 101 -16.05 4.18 -3.04
N SER A 102 -15.20 5.17 -3.30
CA SER A 102 -15.16 5.87 -4.60
C SER A 102 -14.63 4.99 -5.73
N ARG A 103 -13.83 3.96 -5.40
CA ARG A 103 -13.31 2.98 -6.36
C ARG A 103 -14.15 1.71 -6.48
N GLY A 104 -15.35 1.69 -5.90
CA GLY A 104 -16.33 0.63 -6.13
C GLY A 104 -16.19 -0.60 -5.25
N PHE A 105 -15.27 -0.60 -4.26
CA PHE A 105 -15.15 -1.73 -3.35
C PHE A 105 -16.46 -1.97 -2.58
N GLU A 106 -16.87 -3.24 -2.51
CA GLU A 106 -18.11 -3.64 -1.87
C GLU A 106 -17.90 -4.06 -0.40
N GLY A 107 -18.90 -3.76 0.44
CA GLY A 107 -18.91 -4.16 1.85
C GLY A 107 -18.30 -3.13 2.80
N LEU A 108 -17.99 -3.58 4.02
CA LEU A 108 -17.38 -2.74 5.05
C LEU A 108 -15.87 -2.64 4.81
N GLN A 109 -15.37 -1.42 4.78
CA GLN A 109 -13.95 -1.17 4.66
C GLN A 109 -13.17 -1.71 5.88
N PRO A 110 -11.95 -2.23 5.69
CA PRO A 110 -11.10 -2.63 6.80
C PRO A 110 -10.79 -1.48 7.77
N SER A 111 -10.67 -1.81 9.06
CA SER A 111 -10.07 -0.92 10.04
C SER A 111 -8.56 -0.87 9.84
N LEU A 112 -8.02 0.34 9.74
CA LEU A 112 -6.59 0.54 9.55
C LEU A 112 -5.81 0.37 10.86
N PRO A 113 -4.59 -0.17 10.79
CA PRO A 113 -3.74 -0.31 11.96
C PRO A 113 -3.21 1.05 12.43
N HIS A 114 -3.24 1.25 13.75
CA HIS A 114 -2.56 2.36 14.41
C HIS A 114 -1.03 2.18 14.36
N LEU A 115 -0.29 3.29 14.52
CA LEU A 115 1.18 3.32 14.54
C LEU A 115 1.77 2.57 15.75
#